data_AF-A0A7U7ESM9-F1
#
_entry.id   AF-A0A7U7ESM9-F1
#
_cell.length_a   1.000
_cell.length_b   1.000
_cell.length_c   1.000
_cell.angle_alpha   90.00
_cell.angle_beta   90.00
_cell.angle_gamma   90.00
#
_symmetry.space_group_name_H-M   'P 1'
#
loop_
_entity.id
_entity.type
_entity.pdbx_description
1 polymer ?
#
loop_
_entity_poly.entity_id
_entity_poly.type
_entity_poly.pdbx_seq_one_letter_code
_entity_poly.pdbx_strand_id
1 'polypeptide(L)'
;MTIRTLTSNPQAGADVPAGLPDVATLAQLANEFFASLPGGGGGASASLPNAAEQAATTTVAPEHELPLEAVPPAGTADGLDLGSPEAYTAAIPQVYPGASIVGSPSPGAPASPYYFAGESSAYQREPARAEAAAPPLENRVDAQSYGLPGSDELAQLLQSVLSKPEPAAEPARPQPGPAGGQFYFLDQAGAPHLEKAREPAGQPQSQGAFDVQAVRRDFPILQERVNGKPLVWLDNAATTHKPKAVIERISYFYEHENSNIHRAAHELAARATDAYEGARGKVARFLGARSADEIVFVRGATEAINLVANTFGRQFIGEGDEIIVSHLEHHANIVPWQQLAAEVGAKIRVIPVDDSGQIILEEYARLLCSRTRLVSIAQVSNALGTITPVSEIIALARGVGARVLVDGAQSVPHLRTNVQALDADFLVFSGHKIFGPTGIGVLYGKKELLDQLPPWQGGGNMIADVTFEKTLYQPAPARFEAGTGNIADAVGLGAALDYVERLGLERIAAYEHDLLVYATRGLQAIPGLRLIGTAAHKAGVLSFVLDGYRTEEVGAALNREGIAVRSGHHCAQPILRRFGLEATVRPSLAFYNTCEEVDLLVATVRRLAHAKGRHH
;
A
#
# COMPACT_ATOMS: atom_id res chain seq x y z
N MET A 1 -9.99 26.82 42.34
CA MET A 1 -8.86 27.27 43.17
C MET A 1 -7.57 26.85 42.47
N THR A 2 -6.84 27.87 42.00
CA THR A 2 -5.38 28.00 41.88
C THR A 2 -4.51 26.81 41.46
N ILE A 3 -3.90 26.98 40.28
CA ILE A 3 -2.74 26.26 39.71
C ILE A 3 -1.49 26.45 40.58
N ARG A 4 -0.63 25.43 40.70
CA ARG A 4 0.83 25.62 40.79
C ARG A 4 1.62 24.42 40.23
N THR A 5 2.44 24.74 39.24
CA THR A 5 3.55 24.01 38.62
C THR A 5 4.69 23.75 39.63
N LEU A 6 5.43 22.65 39.43
CA LEU A 6 6.73 22.43 40.07
C LEU A 6 7.76 21.99 39.02
N THR A 7 8.64 22.94 38.69
CA THR A 7 9.97 22.75 38.11
C THR A 7 10.97 22.35 39.20
N SER A 8 12.09 21.77 38.76
CA SER A 8 13.39 21.57 39.45
C SER A 8 13.48 20.55 40.62
N ASN A 9 14.28 19.51 40.37
CA ASN A 9 14.97 18.63 41.33
C ASN A 9 16.03 19.41 42.15
N PRO A 10 16.69 18.87 43.21
CA PRO A 10 16.50 17.58 43.92
C PRO A 10 16.60 17.68 45.47
N GLN A 11 15.96 16.75 46.21
CA GLN A 11 16.46 16.35 47.53
C GLN A 11 16.26 14.84 47.75
N ALA A 12 17.27 14.26 48.38
CA ALA A 12 17.53 12.85 48.55
C ALA A 12 16.48 12.10 49.38
N GLY A 13 16.30 10.83 49.02
CA GLY A 13 15.79 9.78 49.91
C GLY A 13 14.35 9.35 49.65
N ALA A 14 14.16 8.41 48.71
CA ALA A 14 13.06 7.44 48.76
C ALA A 14 13.29 6.30 47.75
N ASP A 15 13.73 5.15 48.27
CA ASP A 15 13.52 3.76 47.85
C ASP A 15 13.36 3.42 46.35
N VAL A 16 14.46 2.93 45.76
CA VAL A 16 14.43 2.12 44.53
C VAL A 16 13.97 0.70 44.90
N PRO A 17 13.00 0.08 44.19
CA PRO A 17 12.56 -1.28 44.48
C PRO A 17 13.70 -2.29 44.35
N ALA A 18 13.88 -3.15 45.37
CA ALA A 18 14.87 -4.21 45.37
C ALA A 18 14.60 -5.20 44.22
N GLY A 19 15.59 -5.36 43.32
CA GLY A 19 15.54 -6.33 42.23
C GLY A 19 16.07 -5.84 40.88
N LEU A 20 16.40 -4.56 40.73
CA LEU A 20 17.05 -4.04 39.53
C LEU A 20 18.55 -3.85 39.80
N PRO A 21 19.45 -4.36 38.93
CA PRO A 21 20.88 -4.12 39.07
C PRO A 21 21.17 -2.61 38.95
N ASP A 22 22.12 -2.12 39.75
CA ASP A 22 22.54 -0.74 39.66
C ASP A 22 23.14 -0.42 38.28
N VAL A 23 23.22 0.88 37.98
CA VAL A 23 23.67 1.38 36.68
C VAL A 23 25.10 0.94 36.36
N ALA A 24 25.95 0.74 37.37
CA ALA A 24 27.32 0.27 37.16
C ALA A 24 27.34 -1.22 36.74
N THR A 25 26.48 -2.03 37.36
CA THR A 25 26.30 -3.44 37.02
C THR A 25 25.72 -3.61 35.61
N LEU A 26 24.75 -2.77 35.23
CA LEU A 26 24.19 -2.75 33.87
C LEU A 26 25.24 -2.33 32.82
N ALA A 27 26.08 -1.35 33.14
CA ALA A 27 27.16 -0.91 32.25
C ALA A 27 28.25 -1.99 32.09
N GLN A 28 28.57 -2.72 33.15
CA GLN A 28 29.51 -3.83 33.10
C GLN A 28 28.98 -4.97 32.22
N LEU A 29 27.73 -5.40 32.42
CA LEU A 29 27.10 -6.45 31.61
C LEU A 29 27.00 -6.07 30.13
N ALA A 30 26.71 -4.80 29.83
CA ALA A 30 26.71 -4.30 28.46
C ALA A 30 28.09 -4.38 27.82
N ASN A 31 29.14 -3.97 28.53
CA ASN A 31 30.51 -4.03 28.03
C ASN A 31 30.99 -5.47 27.83
N GLU A 32 30.66 -6.39 28.73
CA GLU A 32 30.99 -7.82 28.58
C GLU A 32 30.23 -8.44 27.39
N PHE A 33 28.98 -8.07 27.17
CA PHE A 33 28.20 -8.51 26.01
C PHE A 33 28.83 -8.06 24.69
N PHE A 34 29.22 -6.78 24.57
CA PHE A 34 29.86 -6.26 23.36
C PHE A 34 31.28 -6.83 23.15
N ALA A 35 32.00 -7.15 24.22
CA ALA A 35 33.31 -7.81 24.14
C ALA A 35 33.21 -9.29 23.70
N SER A 36 32.06 -9.93 23.89
CA SER A 36 31.83 -11.35 23.54
C SER A 36 31.38 -11.57 22.09
N LEU A 37 31.11 -10.50 21.33
CA LEU A 37 30.69 -10.60 19.93
C LEU A 37 31.88 -10.95 19.03
N PRO A 38 31.78 -11.99 18.16
CA PRO A 38 32.88 -12.34 17.27
C PRO A 38 33.07 -11.25 16.21
N GLY A 39 34.19 -10.52 16.28
CA GLY A 39 34.59 -9.54 15.26
C GLY A 39 35.11 -8.19 15.77
N GLY A 40 35.08 -7.91 17.08
CA GLY A 40 35.52 -6.63 17.64
C GLY A 40 36.94 -6.65 18.21
N GLY A 41 37.96 -6.58 17.35
CA GLY A 41 39.34 -6.36 17.79
C GLY A 41 39.74 -4.87 17.70
N GLY A 42 40.20 -4.29 18.82
CA GLY A 42 41.05 -3.10 18.84
C GLY A 42 40.50 -1.91 19.63
N GLY A 43 40.94 -1.74 20.88
CA GLY A 43 40.48 -0.68 21.79
C GLY A 43 41.22 0.66 21.70
N ALA A 44 40.72 1.63 22.45
CA ALA A 44 41.47 2.75 23.01
C ALA A 44 40.77 3.22 24.30
N SER A 45 41.49 3.15 25.42
CA SER A 45 41.07 3.67 26.71
C SER A 45 41.24 5.19 26.77
N ALA A 46 40.29 5.88 27.37
CA ALA A 46 40.49 7.24 27.87
C ALA A 46 39.75 7.40 29.21
N SER A 47 40.54 7.40 30.28
CA SER A 47 40.16 7.66 31.67
C SER A 47 39.79 9.13 31.89
N LEU A 48 38.68 9.39 32.55
CA LEU A 48 38.30 10.70 33.10
C LEU A 48 38.84 10.84 34.53
N PRO A 49 39.51 11.94 34.90
CA PRO A 49 39.78 12.25 36.29
C PRO A 49 38.65 13.10 36.89
N ASN A 50 38.34 12.80 38.14
CA ASN A 50 37.43 13.54 39.00
C ASN A 50 38.27 14.21 40.10
N ALA A 51 38.10 15.51 40.34
CA ALA A 51 38.55 16.17 41.57
C ALA A 51 37.86 17.52 41.76
N ALA A 52 37.54 17.79 43.01
CA ALA A 52 36.66 18.83 43.53
C ALA A 52 37.40 20.13 43.89
N GLU A 53 36.59 21.11 44.31
CA GLU A 53 36.91 22.28 45.16
C GLU A 53 37.84 23.36 44.60
N GLN A 54 37.27 24.56 44.38
CA GLN A 54 37.62 25.73 45.19
C GLN A 54 36.68 26.91 44.92
N ALA A 55 36.22 27.50 46.02
CA ALA A 55 35.38 28.69 46.09
C ALA A 55 36.19 29.97 45.85
N ALA A 56 35.59 30.99 45.23
CA ALA A 56 35.83 32.40 45.54
C ALA A 56 34.90 33.33 44.70
N THR A 57 33.89 33.87 45.40
CA THR A 57 33.55 35.31 45.49
C THR A 57 33.53 36.25 44.26
N THR A 58 32.39 36.96 44.15
CA THR A 58 32.21 38.42 43.84
C THR A 58 32.54 38.88 42.41
N THR A 59 31.84 39.79 41.71
CA THR A 59 30.68 40.68 41.91
C THR A 59 30.42 41.38 40.56
N VAL A 60 29.14 41.69 40.25
CA VAL A 60 28.61 42.92 39.62
C VAL A 60 29.27 43.51 38.34
N ALA A 61 28.55 43.38 37.21
CA ALA A 61 28.04 44.38 36.21
C ALA A 61 28.69 45.79 36.03
N PRO A 62 28.26 46.63 35.05
CA PRO A 62 28.11 46.49 33.58
C PRO A 62 28.66 47.73 32.79
N GLU A 63 28.29 47.85 31.50
CA GLU A 63 28.20 49.06 30.64
C GLU A 63 29.45 49.58 29.87
N HIS A 64 29.32 49.66 28.54
CA HIS A 64 29.34 50.93 27.79
C HIS A 64 28.99 50.78 26.29
N GLU A 65 28.21 51.74 25.79
CA GLU A 65 27.65 51.92 24.44
C GLU A 65 28.56 52.66 23.43
N LEU A 66 28.50 52.22 22.15
CA LEU A 66 28.46 52.97 20.85
C LEU A 66 29.68 53.85 20.39
N PRO A 67 29.78 54.34 19.11
CA PRO A 67 29.05 54.05 17.84
C PRO A 67 29.89 53.91 16.53
N LEU A 68 29.19 53.48 15.46
CA LEU A 68 29.25 53.73 14.00
C LEU A 68 30.40 54.52 13.33
N GLU A 69 30.92 53.98 12.21
CA GLU A 69 31.25 54.74 10.98
C GLU A 69 31.25 53.84 9.73
N ALA A 70 31.05 54.44 8.54
CA ALA A 70 30.61 53.79 7.31
C ALA A 70 31.48 54.17 6.07
N VAL A 71 31.87 53.16 5.24
CA VAL A 71 31.92 53.11 3.73
C VAL A 71 33.18 53.72 3.02
N PRO A 72 33.63 53.31 1.78
CA PRO A 72 34.07 52.03 1.14
C PRO A 72 35.42 52.27 0.32
N PRO A 73 35.73 51.75 -0.92
CA PRO A 73 35.64 50.43 -1.59
C PRO A 73 37.00 49.85 -2.12
N ALA A 74 36.97 48.57 -2.56
CA ALA A 74 37.78 47.88 -3.60
C ALA A 74 39.32 48.04 -3.70
N GLY A 75 40.06 46.93 -3.59
CA GLY A 75 41.46 46.82 -4.02
C GLY A 75 42.08 45.44 -3.75
N THR A 76 42.77 44.91 -4.76
CA THR A 76 43.33 43.55 -4.90
C THR A 76 44.59 43.26 -4.06
N ALA A 77 44.73 41.99 -3.67
CA ALA A 77 45.95 41.19 -3.44
C ALA A 77 47.18 41.84 -2.77
N ASP A 78 47.51 41.42 -1.55
CA ASP A 78 48.66 40.53 -1.27
C ASP A 78 48.83 40.29 0.24
N GLY A 79 49.10 39.02 0.57
CA GLY A 79 49.87 38.55 1.73
C GLY A 79 49.46 39.01 3.13
N LEU A 80 48.93 38.07 3.93
CA LEU A 80 49.43 37.80 5.29
C LEU A 80 48.86 36.46 5.81
N ASP A 81 49.79 35.65 6.30
CA ASP A 81 49.70 34.28 6.78
C ASP A 81 49.18 34.23 8.22
N LEU A 82 48.10 33.47 8.46
CA LEU A 82 47.67 33.06 9.80
C LEU A 82 47.18 31.61 9.77
N GLY A 83 48.13 30.71 10.08
CA GLY A 83 48.04 29.31 10.51
C GLY A 83 46.67 28.64 10.62
N SER A 84 46.47 27.59 9.81
CA SER A 84 45.44 26.56 9.99
C SER A 84 46.09 25.29 10.57
N PRO A 85 45.53 24.65 11.61
CA PRO A 85 46.10 23.43 12.19
C PRO A 85 45.88 22.19 11.33
N GLU A 86 46.90 21.32 11.37
CA GLU A 86 47.14 20.14 10.54
C GLU A 86 46.01 19.11 10.56
N ALA A 87 45.54 18.73 9.37
CA ALA A 87 44.68 17.57 9.15
C ALA A 87 45.53 16.35 8.74
N TYR A 88 45.23 15.23 9.40
CA TYR A 88 45.87 13.92 9.26
C TYR A 88 45.76 13.37 7.83
N THR A 89 46.90 13.06 7.21
CA THR A 89 47.02 12.49 5.86
C THR A 89 46.86 10.97 5.89
N ALA A 90 45.90 10.43 5.15
CA ALA A 90 45.85 9.00 4.78
C ALA A 90 46.13 8.87 3.27
N ALA A 91 47.13 8.05 2.94
CA ALA A 91 47.74 7.93 1.62
C ALA A 91 46.82 7.29 0.56
N ILE A 92 46.85 7.85 -0.65
CA ILE A 92 46.26 7.29 -1.89
C ILE A 92 47.40 6.69 -2.73
N PRO A 93 47.31 5.44 -3.23
CA PRO A 93 48.34 4.88 -4.11
C PRO A 93 48.24 5.44 -5.54
N GLN A 94 49.39 5.83 -6.08
CA GLN A 94 49.61 6.25 -7.48
C GLN A 94 49.61 5.03 -8.42
N VAL A 95 48.98 5.16 -9.60
CA VAL A 95 49.04 4.19 -10.70
C VAL A 95 49.86 4.78 -11.84
N TYR A 96 50.89 4.07 -12.29
CA TYR A 96 51.64 4.35 -13.53
C TYR A 96 51.17 3.42 -14.67
N PRO A 97 51.16 3.87 -15.94
CA PRO A 97 50.70 3.07 -17.07
C PRO A 97 51.84 2.41 -17.86
N GLY A 98 51.60 1.19 -18.39
CA GLY A 98 52.19 0.74 -19.66
C GLY A 98 52.81 -0.67 -19.74
N ALA A 99 52.36 -1.41 -20.76
CA ALA A 99 53.04 -2.45 -21.57
C ALA A 99 52.93 -3.96 -21.20
N SER A 100 52.74 -4.73 -22.28
CA SER A 100 52.25 -6.09 -22.47
C SER A 100 53.27 -7.24 -22.26
N ILE A 101 52.78 -8.50 -22.15
CA ILE A 101 53.10 -9.71 -22.98
C ILE A 101 52.96 -11.05 -22.19
N VAL A 102 52.09 -11.93 -22.71
CA VAL A 102 52.10 -13.43 -22.87
C VAL A 102 52.75 -14.36 -21.82
N GLY A 103 52.00 -15.40 -21.37
CA GLY A 103 52.56 -16.71 -20.98
C GLY A 103 51.68 -17.59 -20.05
N SER A 104 51.18 -18.74 -20.55
CA SER A 104 50.64 -19.89 -19.78
C SER A 104 51.80 -20.86 -19.41
N PRO A 105 51.75 -21.80 -18.41
CA PRO A 105 50.67 -22.80 -18.19
C PRO A 105 50.33 -23.24 -16.72
N SER A 106 49.22 -24.00 -16.62
CA SER A 106 48.63 -24.83 -15.53
C SER A 106 49.56 -25.91 -14.90
N PRO A 107 49.22 -26.67 -13.81
CA PRO A 107 47.89 -27.26 -13.49
C PRO A 107 47.46 -27.48 -12.01
N GLY A 108 46.16 -27.78 -11.81
CA GLY A 108 45.65 -28.42 -10.60
C GLY A 108 44.14 -28.27 -10.37
N ALA A 109 43.33 -29.17 -10.96
CA ALA A 109 41.92 -29.41 -10.59
C ALA A 109 41.82 -30.68 -9.71
N PRO A 110 40.77 -30.88 -8.89
CA PRO A 110 39.44 -31.37 -9.34
C PRO A 110 38.27 -30.68 -8.58
N ALA A 111 36.96 -30.79 -8.83
CA ALA A 111 36.08 -31.39 -9.84
C ALA A 111 34.67 -30.76 -9.69
N SER A 112 33.92 -30.80 -10.80
CA SER A 112 32.49 -30.49 -11.06
C SER A 112 31.47 -31.20 -10.13
N PRO A 113 30.11 -31.00 -10.18
CA PRO A 113 29.25 -30.62 -11.35
C PRO A 113 28.11 -29.60 -11.03
N TYR A 114 27.52 -28.83 -11.94
CA TYR A 114 26.76 -29.20 -13.15
C TYR A 114 26.62 -28.00 -14.11
N TYR A 115 26.56 -28.33 -15.40
CA TYR A 115 26.37 -27.45 -16.56
C TYR A 115 25.05 -27.87 -17.26
N PHE A 116 24.24 -26.93 -17.74
CA PHE A 116 23.95 -26.77 -19.17
C PHE A 116 23.06 -25.55 -19.46
N ALA A 117 23.54 -24.71 -20.37
CA ALA A 117 22.77 -23.78 -21.17
C ALA A 117 23.02 -24.11 -22.65
N GLY A 118 21.97 -23.99 -23.47
CA GLY A 118 22.01 -23.67 -24.91
C GLY A 118 22.39 -24.78 -25.89
N GLU A 119 21.52 -25.08 -26.85
CA GLU A 119 21.61 -24.51 -28.21
C GLU A 119 20.52 -25.02 -29.17
N SER A 120 20.26 -24.17 -30.18
CA SER A 120 19.91 -24.46 -31.57
C SER A 120 18.48 -24.22 -32.07
N SER A 121 18.42 -23.27 -32.99
CA SER A 121 17.33 -22.83 -33.86
C SER A 121 16.94 -23.87 -34.90
N ALA A 122 15.64 -23.95 -35.22
CA ALA A 122 15.16 -24.16 -36.59
C ALA A 122 13.70 -23.69 -36.70
N TYR A 123 13.51 -22.51 -37.29
CA TYR A 123 12.21 -22.02 -37.76
C TYR A 123 11.91 -22.67 -39.12
N GLN A 124 10.79 -23.38 -39.23
CA GLN A 124 10.10 -23.63 -40.50
C GLN A 124 8.68 -23.04 -40.40
N ARG A 125 8.36 -22.13 -41.32
CA ARG A 125 7.02 -21.57 -41.56
C ARG A 125 6.35 -22.31 -42.72
N GLU A 126 5.02 -22.44 -42.64
CA GLU A 126 3.97 -22.38 -43.70
C GLU A 126 2.77 -23.30 -43.32
N PRO A 127 1.54 -23.10 -43.82
CA PRO A 127 0.67 -21.93 -43.68
C PRO A 127 -0.73 -22.30 -43.11
N ALA A 128 -1.60 -21.28 -43.00
CA ALA A 128 -2.91 -21.26 -42.34
C ALA A 128 -3.94 -22.34 -42.74
N ARG A 129 -4.69 -22.82 -41.74
CA ARG A 129 -6.06 -23.36 -41.89
C ARG A 129 -7.00 -22.64 -40.91
N ALA A 130 -8.07 -22.10 -41.48
CA ALA A 130 -9.19 -21.50 -40.75
C ALA A 130 -10.11 -22.60 -40.24
N GLU A 131 -10.59 -22.50 -38.99
CA GLU A 131 -11.76 -23.26 -38.55
C GLU A 131 -12.52 -22.57 -37.39
N ALA A 132 -13.82 -22.42 -37.65
CA ALA A 132 -15.00 -22.33 -36.80
C ALA A 132 -15.00 -21.52 -35.48
N ALA A 133 -15.89 -20.53 -35.45
CA ALA A 133 -16.26 -19.74 -34.28
C ALA A 133 -16.92 -20.59 -33.18
N ALA A 134 -16.37 -20.50 -31.97
CA ALA A 134 -16.98 -20.96 -30.72
C ALA A 134 -17.84 -19.84 -30.10
N PRO A 135 -18.90 -20.16 -29.33
CA PRO A 135 -19.77 -19.14 -28.73
C PRO A 135 -19.04 -18.36 -27.61
N PRO A 136 -19.49 -17.15 -27.25
CA PRO A 136 -18.77 -16.28 -26.34
C PRO A 136 -18.70 -16.88 -24.93
N LEU A 137 -17.47 -17.04 -24.43
CA LEU A 137 -17.18 -17.43 -23.05
C LEU A 137 -17.54 -16.27 -22.11
N GLU A 138 -18.54 -16.51 -21.26
CA GLU A 138 -18.80 -15.67 -20.09
C GLU A 138 -17.60 -15.71 -19.13
N ASN A 139 -17.31 -14.59 -18.46
CA ASN A 139 -16.35 -14.50 -17.36
C ASN A 139 -16.80 -15.40 -16.20
N ARG A 140 -16.45 -16.68 -16.26
CA ARG A 140 -16.61 -17.59 -15.13
C ARG A 140 -15.25 -18.15 -14.77
N VAL A 141 -14.92 -18.03 -13.49
CA VAL A 141 -13.86 -18.80 -12.86
C VAL A 141 -14.27 -20.28 -12.93
N ASP A 142 -13.75 -21.00 -13.90
CA ASP A 142 -14.00 -22.42 -14.07
C ASP A 142 -13.06 -23.21 -13.15
N ALA A 143 -13.62 -23.81 -12.10
CA ALA A 143 -12.95 -24.87 -11.37
C ALA A 143 -12.79 -26.08 -12.30
N GLN A 144 -11.56 -26.49 -12.61
CA GLN A 144 -11.34 -27.77 -13.28
C GLN A 144 -11.74 -28.90 -12.32
N SER A 145 -12.96 -29.38 -12.46
CA SER A 145 -13.49 -30.51 -11.70
C SER A 145 -12.83 -31.79 -12.20
N TYR A 146 -11.85 -32.31 -11.46
CA TYR A 146 -11.53 -33.73 -11.56
C TYR A 146 -12.74 -34.50 -11.01
N GLY A 147 -13.26 -35.43 -11.83
CA GLY A 147 -14.59 -36.00 -11.76
C GLY A 147 -15.09 -36.37 -10.35
N LEU A 148 -16.34 -35.99 -10.09
CA LEU A 148 -17.10 -36.52 -8.95
C LEU A 148 -17.25 -38.04 -9.10
N PRO A 149 -17.05 -38.83 -8.04
CA PRO A 149 -17.40 -40.25 -8.07
C PRO A 149 -18.86 -40.43 -8.50
N GLY A 150 -19.11 -41.21 -9.56
CA GLY A 150 -20.46 -41.47 -10.08
C GLY A 150 -20.88 -40.63 -11.30
N SER A 151 -19.99 -39.84 -11.90
CA SER A 151 -20.29 -39.09 -13.14
C SER A 151 -20.75 -39.99 -14.29
N ASP A 152 -20.19 -41.19 -14.38
CA ASP A 152 -20.52 -42.17 -15.42
C ASP A 152 -21.92 -42.79 -15.20
N GLU A 153 -22.32 -42.95 -13.93
CA GLU A 153 -23.65 -43.45 -13.56
C GLU A 153 -24.74 -42.40 -13.86
N LEU A 154 -24.42 -41.11 -13.64
CA LEU A 154 -25.32 -40.01 -13.98
C LEU A 154 -25.50 -39.85 -15.51
N ALA A 155 -24.42 -40.02 -16.28
CA ALA A 155 -24.46 -39.97 -17.74
C ALA A 155 -25.29 -41.11 -18.34
N GLN A 156 -25.20 -42.32 -17.76
CA GLN A 156 -26.02 -43.48 -18.16
C GLN A 156 -27.50 -43.26 -17.81
N LEU A 157 -27.80 -42.67 -16.66
CA LEU A 157 -29.17 -42.36 -16.25
C LEU A 157 -29.83 -41.36 -17.22
N LEU A 158 -29.09 -40.31 -17.63
CA LEU A 158 -29.56 -39.31 -18.58
C LEU A 158 -29.79 -39.87 -19.99
N GLN A 159 -28.92 -40.77 -20.46
CA GLN A 159 -29.14 -41.47 -21.74
C GLN A 159 -30.40 -42.36 -21.72
N SER A 160 -30.74 -42.93 -20.57
CA SER A 160 -31.95 -43.77 -20.42
C SER A 160 -33.24 -42.97 -20.45
N VAL A 161 -33.22 -41.70 -20.02
CA VAL A 161 -34.38 -40.80 -20.03
C VAL A 161 -34.60 -40.16 -21.40
N LEU A 162 -33.53 -39.93 -22.16
CA LEU A 162 -33.58 -39.23 -23.45
C LEU A 162 -33.83 -40.14 -24.66
N SER A 163 -33.91 -41.45 -24.46
CA SER A 163 -34.03 -42.42 -25.56
C SER A 163 -35.43 -43.04 -25.62
N LYS A 164 -36.30 -42.56 -26.51
CA LYS A 164 -37.38 -43.33 -27.20
C LYS A 164 -37.99 -42.51 -28.37
N PRO A 165 -38.65 -43.16 -29.37
CA PRO A 165 -38.19 -43.20 -30.76
C PRO A 165 -39.00 -42.32 -31.75
N GLU A 166 -38.38 -42.01 -32.90
CA GLU A 166 -38.93 -41.33 -34.09
C GLU A 166 -39.82 -42.24 -34.99
N PRO A 167 -40.44 -41.77 -36.11
CA PRO A 167 -41.26 -40.56 -36.30
C PRO A 167 -42.54 -40.84 -37.14
N ALA A 168 -43.47 -39.88 -37.24
CA ALA A 168 -44.49 -39.89 -38.30
C ALA A 168 -44.85 -38.48 -38.78
N ALA A 169 -44.48 -38.23 -40.05
CA ALA A 169 -45.08 -37.38 -41.10
C ALA A 169 -45.52 -35.93 -40.81
N GLU A 170 -44.91 -34.99 -41.54
CA GLU A 170 -45.39 -33.61 -41.80
C GLU A 170 -46.72 -33.58 -42.57
N PRO A 171 -47.44 -32.43 -42.51
CA PRO A 171 -47.44 -31.59 -43.70
C PRO A 171 -47.37 -30.06 -43.45
N ALA A 172 -46.58 -29.42 -44.31
CA ALA A 172 -46.75 -28.12 -45.00
C ALA A 172 -47.20 -26.84 -44.23
N ARG A 173 -46.32 -25.83 -44.29
CA ARG A 173 -46.60 -24.40 -44.04
C ARG A 173 -47.39 -23.75 -45.19
N PRO A 174 -48.18 -22.69 -44.89
CA PRO A 174 -48.30 -21.54 -45.77
C PRO A 174 -47.71 -20.25 -45.17
N GLN A 175 -47.24 -19.38 -46.07
CA GLN A 175 -46.59 -18.08 -45.88
C GLN A 175 -47.57 -16.92 -45.54
N PRO A 176 -47.07 -15.71 -45.19
CA PRO A 176 -47.75 -14.74 -44.33
C PRO A 176 -48.58 -13.68 -45.09
N GLY A 177 -49.56 -13.09 -44.39
CA GLY A 177 -50.30 -11.89 -44.79
C GLY A 177 -50.49 -10.90 -43.62
N PRO A 178 -50.69 -9.60 -43.89
CA PRO A 178 -50.27 -8.52 -43.00
C PRO A 178 -51.42 -7.91 -42.17
N ALA A 179 -51.12 -7.58 -40.91
CA ALA A 179 -51.79 -6.56 -40.09
C ALA A 179 -50.83 -6.33 -38.89
N GLY A 180 -50.37 -5.14 -38.54
CA GLY A 180 -51.07 -3.86 -38.48
C GLY A 180 -51.03 -3.43 -37.02
N GLY A 181 -50.14 -2.51 -36.66
CA GLY A 181 -49.95 -2.07 -35.27
C GLY A 181 -48.78 -1.11 -35.10
N GLN A 182 -48.84 0.06 -35.75
CA GLN A 182 -48.01 1.22 -35.45
C GLN A 182 -48.44 1.83 -34.10
N PHE A 183 -47.48 2.11 -33.22
CA PHE A 183 -47.70 2.96 -32.05
C PHE A 183 -47.28 4.41 -32.37
N TYR A 184 -48.25 5.30 -32.18
CA TYR A 184 -48.29 6.72 -32.55
C TYR A 184 -47.59 7.63 -31.52
N PHE A 185 -46.27 7.72 -31.53
CA PHE A 185 -45.58 8.78 -30.77
C PHE A 185 -44.34 9.35 -31.48
N LEU A 186 -43.89 8.77 -32.58
CA LEU A 186 -42.83 9.36 -33.38
C LEU A 186 -43.45 10.02 -34.62
N ASP A 187 -43.85 11.29 -34.52
CA ASP A 187 -43.29 12.29 -35.45
C ASP A 187 -43.53 13.76 -35.05
N GLN A 188 -42.46 14.53 -35.29
CA GLN A 188 -42.31 15.99 -35.41
C GLN A 188 -42.26 16.88 -34.14
N ALA A 189 -41.07 17.46 -33.86
CA ALA A 189 -40.68 18.74 -34.47
C ALA A 189 -39.25 19.20 -34.07
N GLY A 190 -38.40 19.43 -35.08
CA GLY A 190 -37.45 20.56 -35.23
C GLY A 190 -36.35 20.84 -34.19
N ALA A 191 -35.09 20.61 -34.55
CA ALA A 191 -33.93 21.37 -34.06
C ALA A 191 -32.75 21.36 -35.07
N PRO A 192 -31.89 22.39 -35.09
CA PRO A 192 -31.08 22.79 -36.25
C PRO A 192 -29.73 22.07 -36.34
N HIS A 193 -29.10 22.20 -37.51
CA HIS A 193 -27.76 21.72 -37.85
C HIS A 193 -26.73 21.85 -36.71
N LEU A 194 -26.26 20.71 -36.20
CA LEU A 194 -25.06 20.59 -35.38
C LEU A 194 -24.05 19.69 -36.11
N GLU A 195 -22.81 20.16 -36.13
CA GLU A 195 -21.66 19.58 -36.81
C GLU A 195 -21.42 18.12 -36.41
N LYS A 196 -20.92 17.32 -37.37
CA LYS A 196 -20.56 15.91 -37.21
C LYS A 196 -19.68 15.70 -35.97
N ALA A 197 -20.27 15.16 -34.91
CA ALA A 197 -19.52 14.55 -33.83
C ALA A 197 -18.74 13.35 -34.38
N ARG A 198 -17.44 13.28 -34.06
CA ARG A 198 -16.57 12.13 -34.33
C ARG A 198 -17.23 10.86 -33.78
N GLU A 199 -17.33 9.84 -34.62
CA GLU A 199 -17.69 8.48 -34.18
C GLU A 199 -16.73 8.03 -33.06
N PRO A 200 -17.24 7.49 -31.94
CA PRO A 200 -16.38 6.87 -30.95
C PRO A 200 -15.74 5.64 -31.58
N ALA A 201 -14.40 5.68 -31.66
CA ALA A 201 -13.60 4.55 -32.05
C ALA A 201 -13.83 3.38 -31.08
N GLY A 202 -14.13 2.20 -31.64
CA GLY A 202 -13.97 0.91 -30.97
C GLY A 202 -15.23 0.36 -30.32
N GLN A 203 -15.87 -0.59 -31.01
CA GLN A 203 -16.70 -1.60 -30.33
C GLN A 203 -15.85 -2.31 -29.27
N PRO A 204 -16.39 -2.64 -28.08
CA PRO A 204 -15.67 -3.45 -27.11
C PRO A 204 -15.40 -4.81 -27.74
N GLN A 205 -14.15 -5.08 -28.06
CA GLN A 205 -13.71 -6.44 -28.41
C GLN A 205 -14.09 -7.35 -27.25
N SER A 206 -14.69 -8.50 -27.54
CA SER A 206 -14.87 -9.57 -26.56
C SER A 206 -13.49 -10.05 -26.11
N GLN A 207 -12.94 -9.44 -25.07
CA GLN A 207 -11.63 -9.77 -24.53
C GLN A 207 -11.76 -11.09 -23.75
N GLY A 208 -10.89 -12.06 -24.08
CA GLY A 208 -10.93 -13.42 -23.50
C GLY A 208 -10.75 -13.46 -21.97
N ALA A 209 -11.00 -14.65 -21.42
CA ALA A 209 -10.94 -14.96 -19.99
C ALA A 209 -9.63 -14.49 -19.32
N PHE A 210 -9.69 -14.17 -18.02
CA PHE A 210 -8.54 -13.73 -17.24
C PHE A 210 -7.54 -14.88 -17.03
N ASP A 211 -6.46 -14.91 -17.82
CA ASP A 211 -5.41 -15.93 -17.72
C ASP A 211 -4.53 -15.69 -16.48
N VAL A 212 -4.99 -16.20 -15.35
CA VAL A 212 -4.26 -16.11 -14.08
C VAL A 212 -2.90 -16.79 -14.14
N GLN A 213 -2.72 -17.85 -14.93
CA GLN A 213 -1.45 -18.56 -15.02
C GLN A 213 -0.41 -17.72 -15.78
N ALA A 214 -0.83 -16.95 -16.79
CA ALA A 214 0.02 -15.94 -17.40
C ALA A 214 0.43 -14.85 -16.41
N VAL A 215 -0.52 -14.33 -15.64
CA VAL A 215 -0.23 -13.31 -14.62
C VAL A 215 0.74 -13.83 -13.56
N ARG A 216 0.54 -15.06 -13.06
CA ARG A 216 1.42 -15.68 -12.05
C ARG A 216 2.87 -15.83 -12.51
N ARG A 217 3.12 -16.03 -13.80
CA ARG A 217 4.49 -16.10 -14.34
C ARG A 217 5.25 -14.77 -14.19
N ASP A 218 4.54 -13.65 -14.08
CA ASP A 218 5.15 -12.35 -13.85
C ASP A 218 5.62 -12.18 -12.38
N PHE A 219 5.18 -13.01 -11.44
CA PHE A 219 5.53 -12.90 -10.01
C PHE A 219 6.52 -14.01 -9.61
N PRO A 220 7.84 -13.77 -9.68
CA PRO A 220 8.84 -14.83 -9.51
C PRO A 220 8.75 -15.53 -8.14
N ILE A 221 8.42 -14.81 -7.07
CA ILE A 221 8.31 -15.36 -5.72
C ILE A 221 7.21 -16.43 -5.57
N LEU A 222 6.19 -16.45 -6.44
CA LEU A 222 5.14 -17.46 -6.39
C LEU A 222 5.62 -18.86 -6.82
N GLN A 223 6.83 -18.98 -7.36
CA GLN A 223 7.44 -20.27 -7.72
C GLN A 223 8.22 -20.89 -6.54
N GLU A 224 8.37 -20.16 -5.44
CA GLU A 224 9.08 -20.62 -4.25
C GLU A 224 8.35 -21.76 -3.54
N ARG A 225 9.13 -22.53 -2.77
CA ARG A 225 8.60 -23.57 -1.88
C ARG A 225 8.80 -23.18 -0.43
N VAL A 226 7.74 -23.32 0.36
CA VAL A 226 7.76 -23.11 1.82
C VAL A 226 7.42 -24.43 2.50
N ASN A 227 8.28 -24.86 3.43
CA ASN A 227 8.13 -26.16 4.12
C ASN A 227 8.03 -27.36 3.14
N GLY A 228 8.77 -27.29 2.03
CA GLY A 228 8.77 -28.31 0.98
C GLY A 228 7.55 -28.29 0.03
N LYS A 229 6.57 -27.41 0.28
CA LYS A 229 5.32 -27.30 -0.49
C LYS A 229 5.30 -26.03 -1.35
N PRO A 230 4.58 -26.01 -2.47
CA PRO A 230 4.38 -24.77 -3.25
C PRO A 230 3.81 -23.65 -2.38
N LEU A 231 4.32 -22.44 -2.54
CA LEU A 231 3.80 -21.28 -1.82
C LEU A 231 2.36 -20.96 -2.25
N VAL A 232 1.48 -20.82 -1.26
CA VAL A 232 0.13 -20.27 -1.42
C VAL A 232 0.05 -18.97 -0.61
N TRP A 233 0.20 -17.84 -1.28
CA TRP A 233 0.24 -16.53 -0.63
C TRP A 233 -1.15 -15.89 -0.51
N LEU A 234 -1.68 -15.85 0.71
CA LEU A 234 -2.99 -15.28 1.05
C LEU A 234 -2.88 -14.18 2.12
N ASP A 235 -1.75 -13.46 2.22
CA ASP A 235 -1.58 -12.28 3.11
C ASP A 235 -1.43 -10.96 2.32
N ASN A 236 -2.14 -10.87 1.19
CA ASN A 236 -2.12 -9.71 0.27
C ASN A 236 -2.57 -8.40 0.93
N ALA A 237 -3.53 -8.46 1.86
CA ALA A 237 -4.00 -7.29 2.59
C ALA A 237 -2.95 -6.74 3.58
N ALA A 238 -1.88 -7.48 3.90
CA ALA A 238 -0.70 -6.94 4.57
C ALA A 238 0.29 -6.37 3.56
N THR A 239 0.70 -7.18 2.57
CA THR A 239 1.54 -6.73 1.45
C THR A 239 1.37 -7.65 0.26
N THR A 240 1.49 -7.10 -0.94
CA THR A 240 1.42 -7.85 -2.20
C THR A 240 2.81 -8.27 -2.67
N HIS A 241 2.89 -9.28 -3.52
CA HIS A 241 4.11 -9.59 -4.26
C HIS A 241 4.31 -8.63 -5.44
N LYS A 242 5.51 -8.66 -6.05
CA LYS A 242 5.93 -7.68 -7.06
C LYS A 242 6.07 -8.39 -8.41
N PRO A 243 5.48 -7.86 -9.49
CA PRO A 243 5.73 -8.40 -10.82
C PRO A 243 7.15 -8.07 -11.25
N LYS A 244 7.71 -8.88 -12.14
CA LYS A 244 9.07 -8.75 -12.67
C LYS A 244 9.33 -7.36 -13.24
N ALA A 245 8.33 -6.77 -13.91
CA ALA A 245 8.42 -5.42 -14.46
C ALA A 245 8.74 -4.33 -13.41
N VAL A 246 8.23 -4.47 -12.17
CA VAL A 246 8.53 -3.54 -11.08
C VAL A 246 9.97 -3.73 -10.59
N ILE A 247 10.38 -4.99 -10.40
CA ILE A 247 11.73 -5.36 -9.96
C ILE A 247 12.77 -4.85 -10.97
N GLU A 248 12.55 -5.14 -12.25
CA GLU A 248 13.42 -4.71 -13.35
C GLU A 248 13.46 -3.18 -13.48
N ARG A 249 12.34 -2.49 -13.29
CA ARG A 249 12.31 -1.02 -13.36
C ARG A 249 13.16 -0.37 -12.27
N ILE A 250 13.12 -0.91 -11.05
CA ILE A 250 13.93 -0.43 -9.92
C ILE A 250 15.41 -0.73 -10.17
N SER A 251 15.74 -1.96 -10.63
CA SER A 251 17.12 -2.32 -11.01
C SER A 251 17.68 -1.36 -12.06
N TYR A 252 16.90 -1.13 -13.12
CA TYR A 252 17.29 -0.23 -14.21
C TYR A 252 17.54 1.20 -13.73
N PHE A 253 16.71 1.71 -12.81
CA PHE A 253 16.93 3.04 -12.23
C PHE A 253 18.31 3.14 -11.59
N TYR A 254 18.67 2.16 -10.75
CA TYR A 254 19.96 2.17 -10.07
C TYR A 254 21.16 1.91 -10.99
N GLU A 255 20.98 1.10 -12.04
CA GLU A 255 22.03 0.79 -13.00
C GLU A 255 22.30 1.92 -13.99
N HIS A 256 21.29 2.75 -14.33
CA HIS A 256 21.37 3.64 -15.49
C HIS A 256 20.87 5.08 -15.29
N GLU A 257 20.07 5.36 -14.25
CA GLU A 257 19.40 6.67 -14.08
C GLU A 257 19.71 7.34 -12.74
N ASN A 258 20.30 6.62 -11.77
CA ASN A 258 20.41 7.11 -10.40
C ASN A 258 21.18 8.43 -10.28
N SER A 259 20.47 9.43 -9.78
CA SER A 259 21.02 10.67 -9.24
C SER A 259 19.99 11.34 -8.33
N ASN A 260 20.39 12.42 -7.66
CA ASN A 260 19.43 13.29 -6.98
C ASN A 260 18.67 14.14 -8.01
N ILE A 261 17.47 14.59 -7.64
CA ILE A 261 16.49 15.22 -8.55
C ILE A 261 16.46 16.76 -8.44
N HIS A 262 15.84 17.41 -9.44
CA HIS A 262 15.53 18.83 -9.56
C HIS A 262 16.69 19.82 -9.73
N ARG A 263 17.69 19.82 -8.83
CA ARG A 263 18.63 20.97 -8.66
C ARG A 263 19.97 20.83 -9.41
N ALA A 264 20.17 19.79 -10.20
CA ALA A 264 21.45 19.53 -10.86
C ALA A 264 21.33 19.63 -12.39
N ALA A 265 22.32 20.28 -13.01
CA ALA A 265 22.34 20.57 -14.45
C ALA A 265 22.96 19.45 -15.31
N HIS A 266 23.24 18.28 -14.73
CA HIS A 266 23.85 17.16 -15.45
C HIS A 266 22.81 16.12 -15.89
N GLU A 267 23.12 15.40 -16.96
CA GLU A 267 22.22 14.45 -17.63
C GLU A 267 21.56 13.43 -16.70
N LEU A 268 22.31 12.83 -15.76
CA LEU A 268 21.73 11.84 -14.83
C LEU A 268 20.67 12.44 -13.89
N ALA A 269 20.79 13.71 -13.51
CA ALA A 269 19.78 14.37 -12.67
C ALA A 269 18.53 14.68 -13.48
N ALA A 270 18.67 15.05 -14.76
CA ALA A 270 17.54 15.21 -15.66
C ALA A 270 16.77 13.89 -15.80
N ARG A 271 17.46 12.79 -16.11
CA ARG A 271 16.83 11.45 -16.21
C ARG A 271 16.14 11.00 -14.93
N ALA A 272 16.81 11.15 -13.78
CA ALA A 272 16.21 10.81 -12.49
C ALA A 272 14.96 11.65 -12.20
N THR A 273 15.00 12.95 -12.53
CA THR A 273 13.88 13.88 -12.34
C THR A 273 12.72 13.50 -13.26
N ASP A 274 12.98 13.24 -14.54
CA ASP A 274 11.97 12.84 -15.51
C ASP A 274 11.31 11.51 -15.11
N ALA A 275 12.09 10.54 -14.61
CA ALA A 275 11.57 9.28 -14.11
C ALA A 275 10.66 9.48 -12.88
N TYR A 276 11.09 10.30 -11.92
CA TYR A 276 10.36 10.58 -10.68
C TYR A 276 9.05 11.34 -10.94
N GLU A 277 9.11 12.44 -11.70
CA GLU A 277 7.92 13.22 -12.06
C GLU A 277 7.01 12.46 -13.04
N GLY A 278 7.59 11.64 -13.92
CA GLY A 278 6.85 10.69 -14.75
C GLY A 278 6.05 9.70 -13.91
N ALA A 279 6.60 9.20 -12.80
CA ALA A 279 5.87 8.36 -11.86
C ALA A 279 4.74 9.12 -11.16
N ARG A 280 4.96 10.38 -10.76
CA ARG A 280 3.91 11.25 -10.20
C ARG A 280 2.76 11.43 -11.18
N GLY A 281 3.05 11.66 -12.46
CA GLY A 281 2.06 11.74 -13.53
C GLY A 281 1.26 10.46 -13.70
N LYS A 282 1.90 9.29 -13.58
CA LYS A 282 1.20 7.97 -13.60
C LYS A 282 0.25 7.83 -12.42
N VAL A 283 0.67 8.22 -11.21
CA VAL A 283 -0.20 8.22 -10.02
C VAL A 283 -1.41 9.13 -10.23
N ALA A 284 -1.20 10.36 -10.71
CA ALA A 284 -2.28 11.30 -10.97
C ALA A 284 -3.30 10.74 -11.97
N ARG A 285 -2.83 10.19 -13.09
CA ARG A 285 -3.68 9.53 -14.09
C ARG A 285 -4.42 8.33 -13.50
N PHE A 286 -3.73 7.48 -12.76
CA PHE A 286 -4.32 6.28 -12.18
C PHE A 286 -5.49 6.60 -11.25
N LEU A 287 -5.34 7.64 -10.41
CA LEU A 287 -6.39 8.11 -9.50
C LEU A 287 -7.43 9.02 -10.16
N GLY A 288 -7.23 9.43 -11.42
CA GLY A 288 -8.05 10.44 -12.08
C GLY A 288 -7.96 11.82 -11.42
N ALA A 289 -6.80 12.21 -10.88
CA ALA A 289 -6.54 13.55 -10.36
C ALA A 289 -6.46 14.59 -11.51
N ARG A 290 -6.62 15.88 -11.19
CA ARG A 290 -6.58 16.97 -12.19
C ARG A 290 -5.16 17.32 -12.60
N SER A 291 -4.23 17.24 -11.65
CA SER A 291 -2.81 17.55 -11.85
C SER A 291 -1.93 16.60 -11.06
N ALA A 292 -0.70 16.40 -11.53
CA ALA A 292 0.36 15.78 -10.74
C ALA A 292 0.69 16.60 -9.49
N ASP A 293 0.40 17.90 -9.48
CA ASP A 293 0.63 18.77 -8.31
C ASP A 293 -0.26 18.45 -7.10
N GLU A 294 -1.31 17.65 -7.32
CA GLU A 294 -2.20 17.14 -6.28
C GLU A 294 -1.66 15.87 -5.61
N ILE A 295 -0.51 15.36 -6.07
CA ILE A 295 0.09 14.11 -5.62
C ILE A 295 1.35 14.40 -4.83
N VAL A 296 1.35 14.02 -3.55
CA VAL A 296 2.51 14.07 -2.66
C VAL A 296 2.99 12.64 -2.39
N PHE A 297 4.28 12.40 -2.60
CA PHE A 297 4.93 11.15 -2.23
C PHE A 297 5.30 11.15 -0.75
N VAL A 298 5.02 10.03 -0.09
CA VAL A 298 5.32 9.75 1.31
C VAL A 298 5.79 8.31 1.44
N ARG A 299 6.17 7.85 2.64
CA ARG A 299 6.58 6.46 2.91
C ARG A 299 5.45 5.44 2.83
N GLY A 300 4.19 5.89 2.99
CA GLY A 300 3.00 5.04 2.99
C GLY A 300 1.75 5.81 3.41
N ALA A 301 0.58 5.18 3.30
CA ALA A 301 -0.70 5.78 3.70
C ALA A 301 -0.71 6.29 5.15
N THR A 302 -0.02 5.60 6.06
CA THR A 302 0.14 6.06 7.46
C THR A 302 0.81 7.43 7.55
N GLU A 303 1.88 7.66 6.78
CA GLU A 303 2.56 8.96 6.77
C GLU A 303 1.71 10.03 6.11
N ALA A 304 0.98 9.69 5.04
CA ALA A 304 0.02 10.60 4.42
C ALA A 304 -1.09 11.06 5.39
N ILE A 305 -1.66 10.14 6.18
CA ILE A 305 -2.67 10.49 7.20
C ILE A 305 -2.06 11.39 8.27
N ASN A 306 -0.83 11.10 8.71
CA ASN A 306 -0.13 11.95 9.67
C ASN A 306 0.20 13.33 9.11
N LEU A 307 0.54 13.44 7.82
CA LEU A 307 0.72 14.71 7.13
C LEU A 307 -0.56 15.53 7.22
N VAL A 308 -1.71 14.96 6.85
CA VAL A 308 -3.00 15.66 6.93
C VAL A 308 -3.34 16.04 8.38
N ALA A 309 -3.12 15.16 9.36
CA ALA A 309 -3.34 15.46 10.77
C ALA A 309 -2.46 16.61 11.27
N ASN A 310 -1.19 16.65 10.89
CA ASN A 310 -0.23 17.67 11.34
C ASN A 310 -0.24 18.95 10.51
N THR A 311 -1.01 19.02 9.43
CA THR A 311 -1.17 20.23 8.61
C THR A 311 -2.60 20.71 8.70
N PHE A 312 -3.51 20.13 7.91
CA PHE A 312 -4.93 20.44 7.92
C PHE A 312 -5.53 20.32 9.33
N GLY A 313 -5.26 19.22 10.03
CA GLY A 313 -5.81 18.98 11.36
C GLY A 313 -5.43 20.07 12.35
N ARG A 314 -4.13 20.35 12.52
CA ARG A 314 -3.62 21.40 13.42
C ARG A 314 -4.08 22.81 13.06
N GLN A 315 -4.33 23.10 11.78
CA GLN A 315 -4.73 24.43 11.32
C GLN A 315 -6.25 24.67 11.42
N PHE A 316 -7.07 23.64 11.22
CA PHE A 316 -8.52 23.81 11.02
C PHE A 316 -9.40 23.08 12.04
N ILE A 317 -8.82 22.36 13.01
CA ILE A 317 -9.57 21.63 14.03
C ILE A 317 -9.13 22.11 15.41
N GLY A 318 -10.10 22.56 16.21
CA GLY A 318 -9.85 23.08 17.56
C GLY A 318 -10.71 22.43 18.64
N GLU A 319 -10.78 23.09 19.79
CA GLU A 319 -11.51 22.62 20.97
C GLU A 319 -12.99 22.44 20.65
N GLY A 320 -13.53 21.25 20.97
CA GLY A 320 -14.94 20.93 20.79
C GLY A 320 -15.37 20.60 19.36
N ASP A 321 -14.51 20.82 18.35
CA ASP A 321 -14.73 20.32 16.99
C ASP A 321 -14.72 18.78 16.97
N GLU A 322 -15.34 18.19 15.95
CA GLU A 322 -15.55 16.75 15.85
C GLU A 322 -14.83 16.17 14.62
N ILE A 323 -14.08 15.10 14.84
CA ILE A 323 -13.49 14.24 13.81
C ILE A 323 -14.29 12.93 13.82
N ILE A 324 -14.90 12.60 12.69
CA ILE A 324 -15.66 11.35 12.52
C ILE A 324 -14.76 10.31 11.84
N VAL A 325 -14.67 9.13 12.44
CA VAL A 325 -14.07 7.91 11.87
C VAL A 325 -15.08 6.77 11.91
N SER A 326 -14.80 5.59 11.37
CA SER A 326 -15.68 4.42 11.51
C SER A 326 -15.12 3.33 12.43
N HIS A 327 -15.93 2.33 12.78
CA HIS A 327 -15.39 1.12 13.39
C HIS A 327 -14.40 0.39 12.46
N LEU A 328 -14.54 0.51 11.13
CA LEU A 328 -13.77 -0.25 10.14
C LEU A 328 -12.33 0.26 9.94
N GLU A 329 -11.94 1.34 10.62
CA GLU A 329 -10.64 1.96 10.41
C GLU A 329 -9.47 1.05 10.81
N HIS A 330 -8.44 1.10 9.99
CA HIS A 330 -7.11 0.66 10.36
C HIS A 330 -6.53 1.61 11.43
N HIS A 331 -5.66 1.14 12.32
CA HIS A 331 -5.04 1.94 13.38
C HIS A 331 -4.35 3.21 12.85
N ALA A 332 -3.77 3.14 11.65
CA ALA A 332 -3.18 4.29 10.96
C ALA A 332 -4.18 5.42 10.67
N ASN A 333 -5.47 5.11 10.55
CA ASN A 333 -6.56 6.07 10.39
C ASN A 333 -7.37 6.29 11.70
N ILE A 334 -6.77 5.97 12.85
CA ILE A 334 -7.33 6.21 14.18
C ILE A 334 -6.35 7.03 15.03
N VAL A 335 -5.14 6.51 15.19
CA VAL A 335 -4.15 7.04 16.14
C VAL A 335 -3.76 8.49 15.87
N PRO A 336 -3.51 8.92 14.61
CA PRO A 336 -3.18 10.34 14.34
C PRO A 336 -4.30 11.30 14.75
N TRP A 337 -5.55 10.90 14.57
CA TRP A 337 -6.71 11.70 14.97
C TRP A 337 -6.88 11.73 16.49
N GLN A 338 -6.63 10.62 17.18
CA GLN A 338 -6.65 10.60 18.65
C GLN A 338 -5.56 11.50 19.24
N GLN A 339 -4.34 11.48 18.66
CA GLN A 339 -3.25 12.35 19.08
C GLN A 339 -3.61 13.82 18.88
N LEU A 340 -4.11 14.19 17.69
CA LEU A 340 -4.59 15.54 17.41
C LEU A 340 -5.70 15.96 18.37
N ALA A 341 -6.72 15.11 18.56
CA ALA A 341 -7.86 15.39 19.42
C ALA A 341 -7.45 15.61 20.89
N ALA A 342 -6.50 14.82 21.39
CA ALA A 342 -5.95 14.98 22.74
C ALA A 342 -5.19 16.30 22.89
N GLU A 343 -4.53 16.77 21.84
CA GLU A 343 -3.75 18.01 21.86
C GLU A 343 -4.63 19.26 21.75
N VAL A 344 -5.60 19.28 20.82
CA VAL A 344 -6.40 20.47 20.52
C VAL A 344 -7.76 20.50 21.21
N GLY A 345 -8.13 19.44 21.93
CA GLY A 345 -9.44 19.32 22.59
C GLY A 345 -10.59 18.96 21.66
N ALA A 346 -10.31 18.42 20.47
CA ALA A 346 -11.35 17.90 19.57
C ALA A 346 -11.93 16.57 20.07
N LYS A 347 -13.04 16.14 19.48
CA LYS A 347 -13.75 14.91 19.85
C LYS A 347 -13.74 13.90 18.70
N ILE A 348 -13.39 12.66 19.01
CA ILE A 348 -13.56 11.54 18.10
C ILE A 348 -15.00 11.02 18.18
N ARG A 349 -15.65 10.90 17.03
CA ARG A 349 -16.97 10.27 16.87
C ARG A 349 -16.82 9.07 15.93
N VAL A 350 -17.54 7.98 16.21
CA VAL A 350 -17.32 6.70 15.52
C VAL A 350 -18.61 6.23 14.85
N ILE A 351 -18.55 6.00 13.54
CA ILE A 351 -19.63 5.44 12.75
C ILE A 351 -19.77 3.94 13.08
N PRO A 352 -20.94 3.49 13.55
CA PRO A 352 -21.15 2.09 13.87
C PRO A 352 -21.33 1.23 12.60
N VAL A 353 -21.21 -0.08 12.81
CA VAL A 353 -21.52 -1.10 11.79
C VAL A 353 -22.58 -2.05 12.33
N ASP A 354 -23.33 -2.65 11.41
CA ASP A 354 -24.23 -3.77 11.70
C ASP A 354 -23.45 -5.08 11.92
N ASP A 355 -24.17 -6.18 12.13
CA ASP A 355 -23.57 -7.49 12.38
C ASP A 355 -23.03 -8.18 11.12
N SER A 356 -23.29 -7.63 9.93
CA SER A 356 -22.59 -8.03 8.70
C SER A 356 -21.25 -7.31 8.54
N GLY A 357 -21.04 -6.21 9.28
CA GLY A 357 -19.89 -5.33 9.15
C GLY A 357 -20.09 -4.21 8.14
N GLN A 358 -21.34 -3.91 7.75
CA GLN A 358 -21.71 -2.79 6.89
C GLN A 358 -21.88 -1.52 7.74
N ILE A 359 -21.44 -0.38 7.20
CA ILE A 359 -21.69 0.94 7.82
C ILE A 359 -23.18 1.20 7.93
N ILE A 360 -23.64 1.63 9.11
CA ILE A 360 -25.02 2.09 9.32
C ILE A 360 -25.09 3.57 8.94
N LEU A 361 -25.50 3.84 7.71
CA LEU A 361 -25.44 5.19 7.11
C LEU A 361 -26.36 6.18 7.84
N GLU A 362 -27.48 5.72 8.40
CA GLU A 362 -28.41 6.53 9.18
C GLU A 362 -27.77 7.04 10.47
N GLU A 363 -26.96 6.22 11.14
CA GLU A 363 -26.23 6.64 12.34
C GLU A 363 -25.14 7.63 11.97
N TYR A 364 -24.44 7.43 10.85
CA TYR A 364 -23.50 8.41 10.34
C TYR A 364 -24.17 9.78 10.11
N ALA A 365 -25.33 9.81 9.44
CA ALA A 365 -26.07 11.05 9.22
C ALA A 365 -26.43 11.78 10.53
N ARG A 366 -26.73 11.04 11.61
CA ARG A 366 -27.00 11.61 12.94
C ARG A 366 -25.76 12.13 13.67
N LEU A 367 -24.56 11.62 13.34
CA LEU A 367 -23.30 12.10 13.92
C LEU A 367 -22.88 13.45 13.35
N LEU A 368 -23.28 13.78 12.12
CA LEU A 368 -22.90 15.01 11.44
C LEU A 368 -23.56 16.23 12.07
N CYS A 369 -22.75 17.26 12.31
CA CYS A 369 -23.22 18.55 12.82
C CYS A 369 -22.28 19.69 12.40
N SER A 370 -22.59 20.93 12.77
CA SER A 370 -21.77 22.11 12.45
C SER A 370 -20.37 22.11 13.08
N ARG A 371 -20.12 21.23 14.07
CA ARG A 371 -18.80 21.01 14.67
C ARG A 371 -17.98 19.97 13.94
N THR A 372 -18.56 19.20 13.02
CA THR A 372 -17.81 18.22 12.24
C THR A 372 -16.86 18.96 11.29
N ARG A 373 -15.55 18.77 11.46
CA ARG A 373 -14.53 19.38 10.59
C ARG A 373 -13.95 18.39 9.60
N LEU A 374 -13.83 17.13 10.01
CA LEU A 374 -13.22 16.08 9.21
C LEU A 374 -14.01 14.78 9.38
N VAL A 375 -14.21 14.09 8.26
CA VAL A 375 -14.60 12.69 8.21
C VAL A 375 -13.44 11.92 7.60
N SER A 376 -12.85 10.98 8.33
CA SER A 376 -11.80 10.11 7.81
C SER A 376 -12.29 8.67 7.75
N ILE A 377 -12.34 8.09 6.55
CA ILE A 377 -13.05 6.83 6.31
C ILE A 377 -12.23 5.87 5.45
N ALA A 378 -12.15 4.61 5.86
CA ALA A 378 -11.65 3.54 5.00
C ALA A 378 -12.63 3.26 3.86
N GLN A 379 -12.16 3.29 2.62
CA GLN A 379 -12.99 2.90 1.46
C GLN A 379 -13.22 1.39 1.43
N VAL A 380 -12.21 0.61 1.84
CA VAL A 380 -12.29 -0.84 2.00
C VAL A 380 -11.65 -1.23 3.33
N SER A 381 -12.39 -1.98 4.16
CA SER A 381 -11.86 -2.50 5.43
C SER A 381 -10.77 -3.54 5.19
N ASN A 382 -9.59 -3.37 5.80
CA ASN A 382 -8.52 -4.36 5.70
C ASN A 382 -8.79 -5.64 6.50
N ALA A 383 -9.67 -5.58 7.49
CA ALA A 383 -9.99 -6.71 8.35
C ALA A 383 -11.23 -7.45 7.86
N LEU A 384 -12.26 -6.72 7.44
CA LEU A 384 -13.53 -7.31 7.03
C LEU A 384 -13.73 -7.38 5.51
N GLY A 385 -12.94 -6.64 4.73
CA GLY A 385 -13.12 -6.47 3.29
C GLY A 385 -14.28 -5.55 2.89
N THR A 386 -15.12 -5.12 3.83
CA THR A 386 -16.31 -4.29 3.56
C THR A 386 -15.95 -3.09 2.69
N ILE A 387 -16.66 -2.92 1.57
CA ILE A 387 -16.60 -1.71 0.74
C ILE A 387 -17.59 -0.69 1.31
N THR A 388 -17.11 0.49 1.71
CA THR A 388 -17.96 1.53 2.30
C THR A 388 -18.67 2.36 1.22
N PRO A 389 -19.88 2.89 1.49
CA PRO A 389 -20.59 3.80 0.59
C PRO A 389 -19.94 5.20 0.62
N VAL A 390 -18.71 5.28 0.14
CA VAL A 390 -17.84 6.47 0.31
C VAL A 390 -18.40 7.70 -0.39
N SER A 391 -19.09 7.54 -1.52
CA SER A 391 -19.69 8.64 -2.28
C SER A 391 -20.84 9.30 -1.49
N GLU A 392 -21.69 8.49 -0.87
CA GLU A 392 -22.77 8.93 0.01
C GLU A 392 -22.22 9.58 1.27
N ILE A 393 -21.15 9.01 1.84
CA ILE A 393 -20.45 9.58 2.99
C ILE A 393 -19.90 10.98 2.66
N ILE A 394 -19.24 11.14 1.51
CA ILE A 394 -18.72 12.43 1.05
C ILE A 394 -19.85 13.44 0.86
N ALA A 395 -20.93 13.06 0.19
CA ALA A 395 -22.06 13.95 -0.06
C ALA A 395 -22.68 14.49 1.25
N LEU A 396 -22.89 13.62 2.24
CA LEU A 396 -23.42 13.99 3.55
C LEU A 396 -22.43 14.86 4.35
N ALA A 397 -21.14 14.51 4.38
CA ALA A 397 -20.09 15.30 5.04
C ALA A 397 -20.05 16.74 4.52
N ARG A 398 -20.11 16.89 3.19
CA ARG A 398 -20.11 18.20 2.54
C ARG A 398 -21.34 19.04 2.90
N GLY A 399 -22.49 18.40 3.13
CA GLY A 399 -23.71 19.08 3.56
C GLY A 399 -23.57 19.87 4.87
N VAL A 400 -22.62 19.50 5.73
CA VAL A 400 -22.29 20.24 6.97
C VAL A 400 -20.97 21.01 6.89
N GLY A 401 -20.34 21.06 5.72
CA GLY A 401 -19.07 21.75 5.48
C GLY A 401 -17.82 20.99 5.95
N ALA A 402 -17.94 19.71 6.29
CA ALA A 402 -16.80 18.90 6.70
C ALA A 402 -15.93 18.48 5.49
N ARG A 403 -14.62 18.32 5.71
CA ARG A 403 -13.70 17.72 4.73
C ARG A 403 -13.65 16.21 4.87
N VAL A 404 -13.29 15.52 3.79
CA VAL A 404 -13.22 14.06 3.78
C VAL A 404 -11.84 13.55 3.37
N LEU A 405 -11.24 12.73 4.23
CA LEU A 405 -10.08 11.90 3.90
C LEU A 405 -10.53 10.46 3.66
N VAL A 406 -10.15 9.92 2.51
CA VAL A 406 -10.41 8.52 2.14
C VAL A 406 -9.14 7.69 2.33
N ASP A 407 -9.16 6.72 3.25
CA ASP A 407 -8.12 5.68 3.31
C ASP A 407 -8.40 4.66 2.22
N GLY A 408 -7.64 4.80 1.13
CA GLY A 408 -7.70 3.97 -0.06
C GLY A 408 -6.68 2.84 -0.08
N ALA A 409 -5.99 2.54 1.04
CA ALA A 409 -4.93 1.54 1.08
C ALA A 409 -5.38 0.13 0.66
N GLN A 410 -6.67 -0.18 0.76
CA GLN A 410 -7.29 -1.43 0.29
C GLN A 410 -8.30 -1.22 -0.83
N SER A 411 -8.57 0.00 -1.28
CA SER A 411 -9.47 0.20 -2.43
C SER A 411 -8.67 0.36 -3.72
N VAL A 412 -7.61 1.17 -3.70
CA VAL A 412 -6.76 1.45 -4.86
C VAL A 412 -6.24 0.18 -5.56
N PRO A 413 -5.93 -0.93 -4.86
CA PRO A 413 -5.50 -2.16 -5.54
C PRO A 413 -6.61 -2.97 -6.20
N HIS A 414 -7.85 -2.79 -5.76
CA HIS A 414 -8.96 -3.71 -6.04
C HIS A 414 -10.12 -3.05 -6.78
N LEU A 415 -10.23 -1.72 -6.73
CA LEU A 415 -11.36 -0.93 -7.23
C LEU A 415 -10.87 0.26 -8.05
N ARG A 416 -11.58 0.56 -9.15
CA ARG A 416 -11.34 1.78 -9.92
C ARG A 416 -11.64 3.00 -9.05
N THR A 417 -10.59 3.76 -8.77
CA THR A 417 -10.68 4.99 -7.99
C THR A 417 -10.55 6.19 -8.92
N ASN A 418 -11.53 7.08 -8.89
CA ASN A 418 -11.49 8.38 -9.54
C ASN A 418 -11.78 9.46 -8.49
N VAL A 419 -10.75 10.17 -8.05
CA VAL A 419 -10.85 11.16 -6.95
C VAL A 419 -11.71 12.36 -7.30
N GLN A 420 -11.80 12.73 -8.58
CA GLN A 420 -12.69 13.79 -9.05
C GLN A 420 -14.15 13.34 -9.03
N ALA A 421 -14.43 12.10 -9.46
CA ALA A 421 -15.79 11.56 -9.46
C ALA A 421 -16.30 11.30 -8.04
N LEU A 422 -15.42 10.81 -7.15
CA LEU A 422 -15.71 10.68 -5.71
C LEU A 422 -15.86 12.04 -5.02
N ASP A 423 -15.21 13.07 -5.59
CA ASP A 423 -15.05 14.38 -4.97
C ASP A 423 -14.42 14.27 -3.57
N ALA A 424 -13.36 13.47 -3.42
CA ALA A 424 -12.63 13.36 -2.15
C ALA A 424 -11.76 14.62 -1.91
N ASP A 425 -11.66 15.12 -0.67
CA ASP A 425 -10.73 16.22 -0.36
C ASP A 425 -9.29 15.72 -0.24
N PHE A 426 -9.13 14.55 0.36
CA PHE A 426 -7.87 13.80 0.43
C PHE A 426 -8.11 12.31 0.15
N LEU A 427 -7.13 11.63 -0.46
CA LEU A 427 -7.10 10.18 -0.59
C LEU A 427 -5.69 9.67 -0.35
N VAL A 428 -5.53 8.56 0.37
CA VAL A 428 -4.22 7.99 0.69
C VAL A 428 -4.11 6.54 0.24
N PHE A 429 -2.92 6.10 -0.18
CA PHE A 429 -2.63 4.67 -0.35
C PHE A 429 -1.13 4.36 -0.21
N SER A 430 -0.81 3.07 -0.07
CA SER A 430 0.57 2.57 0.07
C SER A 430 0.98 1.74 -1.15
N GLY A 431 2.18 1.99 -1.68
CA GLY A 431 2.71 1.29 -2.86
C GLY A 431 2.82 -0.21 -2.68
N HIS A 432 3.23 -0.68 -1.49
CA HIS A 432 3.41 -2.11 -1.21
C HIS A 432 2.11 -2.94 -1.23
N LYS A 433 0.94 -2.29 -1.27
CA LYS A 433 -0.36 -2.94 -1.43
C LYS A 433 -0.88 -2.93 -2.87
N ILE A 434 -0.25 -2.17 -3.76
CA ILE A 434 -0.56 -2.12 -5.20
C ILE A 434 0.60 -2.65 -6.03
N PHE A 435 1.16 -3.78 -5.60
CA PHE A 435 2.26 -4.51 -6.27
C PHE A 435 3.56 -3.71 -6.47
N GLY A 436 3.63 -2.51 -5.91
CA GLY A 436 4.79 -1.63 -5.91
C GLY A 436 5.72 -1.88 -4.71
N PRO A 437 6.84 -1.16 -4.65
CA PRO A 437 7.84 -1.33 -3.60
C PRO A 437 7.33 -0.91 -2.21
N THR A 438 8.06 -1.34 -1.18
CA THR A 438 7.91 -0.82 0.19
C THR A 438 8.44 0.60 0.29
N GLY A 439 8.14 1.32 1.37
CA GLY A 439 8.75 2.62 1.63
C GLY A 439 8.27 3.77 0.73
N ILE A 440 7.24 3.55 -0.09
CA ILE A 440 6.56 4.57 -0.88
C ILE A 440 5.03 4.46 -0.75
N GLY A 441 4.38 5.60 -0.75
CA GLY A 441 2.94 5.79 -0.73
C GLY A 441 2.59 7.19 -1.20
N VAL A 442 1.30 7.47 -1.21
CA VAL A 442 0.76 8.66 -1.85
C VAL A 442 -0.28 9.30 -0.95
N LEU A 443 -0.22 10.63 -0.86
CA LEU A 443 -1.33 11.50 -0.53
C LEU A 443 -1.79 12.19 -1.82
N TYR A 444 -3.03 11.96 -2.22
CA TYR A 444 -3.77 12.90 -3.05
C TYR A 444 -4.41 13.95 -2.15
N GLY A 445 -4.32 15.22 -2.53
CA GLY A 445 -5.13 16.29 -1.95
C GLY A 445 -5.52 17.30 -3.02
N LYS A 446 -6.75 17.82 -2.94
CA LYS A 446 -7.20 18.87 -3.87
C LYS A 446 -6.22 20.05 -3.86
N LYS A 447 -5.86 20.54 -5.05
CA LYS A 447 -4.83 21.59 -5.20
C LYS A 447 -5.11 22.80 -4.33
N GLU A 448 -6.35 23.28 -4.33
CA GLU A 448 -6.78 24.43 -3.55
C GLU A 448 -6.66 24.22 -2.03
N LEU A 449 -6.75 22.98 -1.54
CA LEU A 449 -6.51 22.65 -0.15
C LEU A 449 -5.02 22.61 0.15
N LEU A 450 -4.25 21.86 -0.64
CA LEU A 450 -2.80 21.72 -0.44
C LEU A 450 -2.08 23.07 -0.43
N ASP A 451 -2.51 24.01 -1.26
CA ASP A 451 -1.93 25.36 -1.32
C ASP A 451 -2.12 26.16 -0.01
N GLN A 452 -3.17 25.88 0.75
CA GLN A 452 -3.49 26.53 2.03
C GLN A 452 -2.79 25.89 3.23
N LEU A 453 -2.26 24.66 3.08
CA LEU A 453 -1.68 23.92 4.18
C LEU A 453 -0.22 24.35 4.47
N PRO A 454 0.17 24.47 5.75
CA PRO A 454 1.56 24.69 6.14
C PRO A 454 2.40 23.45 5.85
N PRO A 455 3.74 23.56 5.76
CA PRO A 455 4.60 22.39 5.72
C PRO A 455 4.49 21.56 7.01
N TRP A 456 4.75 20.26 6.91
CA TRP A 456 4.86 19.37 8.07
C TRP A 456 6.31 19.11 8.47
N GLN A 457 7.06 18.44 7.61
CA GLN A 457 8.48 18.20 7.78
C GLN A 457 9.26 19.35 7.13
N GLY A 458 10.34 19.81 7.78
CA GLY A 458 11.17 20.92 7.32
C GLY A 458 12.57 20.46 6.93
N GLY A 459 13.13 21.04 5.87
CA GLY A 459 14.49 20.73 5.41
C GLY A 459 14.74 21.20 3.98
N GLY A 460 15.76 20.64 3.33
CA GLY A 460 16.01 20.88 1.91
C GLY A 460 14.86 20.40 1.02
N ASN A 461 14.89 20.74 -0.27
CA ASN A 461 13.88 20.43 -1.29
C ASN A 461 12.55 21.19 -1.18
N MET A 462 11.98 21.26 0.02
CA MET A 462 10.67 21.90 0.26
C MET A 462 10.73 23.43 0.39
N ILE A 463 11.93 24.01 0.38
CA ILE A 463 12.20 25.45 0.47
C ILE A 463 12.33 26.10 -0.91
N ALA A 464 11.85 27.34 -1.02
CA ALA A 464 12.08 28.23 -2.14
C ALA A 464 13.24 29.21 -1.84
N ASP A 465 13.33 29.67 -0.59
CA ASP A 465 14.40 30.56 -0.10
C ASP A 465 14.60 30.38 1.41
N VAL A 466 15.84 30.49 1.90
CA VAL A 466 16.18 30.33 3.31
C VAL A 466 17.19 31.40 3.73
N THR A 467 16.79 32.24 4.68
CA THR A 467 17.69 33.10 5.47
C THR A 467 17.61 32.73 6.95
N PHE A 468 18.45 33.31 7.79
CA PHE A 468 18.38 33.08 9.24
C PHE A 468 17.10 33.68 9.87
N GLU A 469 16.52 34.70 9.25
CA GLU A 469 15.33 35.41 9.73
C GLU A 469 14.03 34.80 9.20
N LYS A 470 14.06 34.20 8.00
CA LYS A 470 12.84 33.74 7.32
C LYS A 470 13.11 32.59 6.35
N THR A 471 12.14 31.70 6.25
CA THR A 471 12.07 30.68 5.20
C THR A 471 10.84 30.90 4.33
N LEU A 472 11.02 30.80 3.01
CA LEU A 472 9.94 30.71 2.03
C LEU A 472 9.84 29.26 1.54
N TYR A 473 8.63 28.74 1.43
CA TYR A 473 8.39 27.35 1.03
C TYR A 473 7.98 27.24 -0.44
N GLN A 474 8.29 26.10 -1.05
CA GLN A 474 7.78 25.74 -2.38
C GLN A 474 6.24 25.63 -2.37
N PRO A 475 5.59 25.68 -3.55
CA PRO A 475 4.21 25.24 -3.69
C PRO A 475 4.09 23.72 -3.47
N ALA A 476 2.84 23.25 -3.31
CA ALA A 476 2.55 21.82 -3.38
C ALA A 476 2.90 21.28 -4.78
N PRO A 477 3.44 20.05 -4.89
CA PRO A 477 3.59 19.05 -3.83
C PRO A 477 4.93 19.15 -3.08
N ALA A 478 5.93 19.83 -3.63
CA ALA A 478 7.29 19.91 -3.09
C ALA A 478 7.35 20.44 -1.64
N ARG A 479 6.42 21.31 -1.23
CA ARG A 479 6.25 21.77 0.16
C ARG A 479 6.22 20.64 1.20
N PHE A 480 5.74 19.47 0.80
CA PHE A 480 5.52 18.33 1.69
C PHE A 480 6.56 17.21 1.51
N GLU A 481 7.50 17.36 0.60
CA GLU A 481 8.53 16.38 0.28
C GLU A 481 9.90 16.88 0.74
N ALA A 482 10.08 16.93 2.07
CA ALA A 482 11.30 17.42 2.69
C ALA A 482 12.46 16.43 2.53
N GLY A 483 13.63 16.94 2.15
CA GLY A 483 14.83 16.15 1.94
C GLY A 483 14.86 15.40 0.60
N THR A 484 15.78 14.45 0.47
CA THR A 484 15.82 13.55 -0.69
C THR A 484 14.70 12.52 -0.55
N GLY A 485 13.78 12.48 -1.52
CA GLY A 485 12.67 11.53 -1.53
C GLY A 485 13.11 10.10 -1.86
N ASN A 486 12.16 9.17 -1.79
CA ASN A 486 12.38 7.77 -2.18
C ASN A 486 12.23 7.60 -3.70
N ILE A 487 13.24 8.05 -4.44
CA ILE A 487 13.17 8.27 -5.90
C ILE A 487 12.93 6.97 -6.67
N ALA A 488 13.79 5.95 -6.47
CA ALA A 488 13.70 4.69 -7.19
C ALA A 488 12.38 3.95 -6.91
N ASP A 489 11.88 4.03 -5.68
CA ASP A 489 10.62 3.37 -5.32
C ASP A 489 9.39 4.11 -5.85
N ALA A 490 9.42 5.45 -5.97
CA ALA A 490 8.39 6.18 -6.70
C ALA A 490 8.33 5.74 -8.17
N VAL A 491 9.49 5.59 -8.79
CA VAL A 491 9.62 5.08 -10.16
C VAL A 491 9.09 3.62 -10.26
N GLY A 492 9.43 2.77 -9.31
CA GLY A 492 8.91 1.41 -9.20
C GLY A 492 7.40 1.35 -8.97
N LEU A 493 6.83 2.27 -8.18
CA LEU A 493 5.40 2.43 -8.02
C LEU A 493 4.73 2.79 -9.34
N GLY A 494 5.32 3.70 -10.12
CA GLY A 494 4.84 4.01 -11.48
C GLY A 494 4.75 2.77 -12.38
N ALA A 495 5.75 1.89 -12.35
CA ALA A 495 5.70 0.62 -13.10
C ALA A 495 4.64 -0.36 -12.57
N ALA A 496 4.38 -0.36 -11.27
CA ALA A 496 3.33 -1.20 -10.69
C ALA A 496 1.94 -0.74 -11.14
N LEU A 497 1.70 0.58 -11.21
CA LEU A 497 0.46 1.14 -11.74
C LEU A 497 0.27 0.82 -13.22
N ASP A 498 1.32 0.99 -14.05
CA ASP A 498 1.25 0.60 -15.47
C ASP A 498 0.94 -0.90 -15.64
N TYR A 499 1.51 -1.76 -14.78
CA TYR A 499 1.23 -3.20 -14.80
C TYR A 499 -0.25 -3.50 -14.54
N VAL A 500 -0.84 -2.84 -13.54
CA VAL A 500 -2.25 -3.00 -13.17
C VAL A 500 -3.18 -2.43 -14.25
N GLU A 501 -2.86 -1.25 -14.78
CA GLU A 501 -3.61 -0.63 -15.89
C GLU A 501 -3.62 -1.52 -17.13
N ARG A 502 -2.48 -2.15 -17.45
CA ARG A 502 -2.36 -3.09 -18.58
C ARG A 502 -3.24 -4.34 -18.43
N LEU A 503 -3.39 -4.86 -17.20
CA LEU A 503 -4.30 -5.98 -16.95
C LEU A 503 -5.77 -5.55 -17.03
N GLY A 504 -6.06 -4.30 -16.64
CA GLY A 504 -7.39 -3.72 -16.57
C GLY A 504 -7.99 -3.94 -15.17
N LEU A 505 -8.20 -2.84 -14.44
CA LEU A 505 -8.64 -2.90 -13.04
C LEU A 505 -10.06 -3.47 -12.90
N GLU A 506 -10.91 -3.28 -13.90
CA GLU A 506 -12.25 -3.86 -13.98
C GLU A 506 -12.19 -5.38 -14.17
N ARG A 507 -11.20 -5.87 -14.94
CA ARG A 507 -10.97 -7.32 -15.13
C ARG A 507 -10.43 -7.96 -13.86
N ILE A 508 -9.49 -7.28 -13.20
CA ILE A 508 -8.98 -7.65 -11.88
C ILE A 508 -10.14 -7.74 -10.88
N ALA A 509 -10.97 -6.70 -10.79
CA ALA A 509 -12.07 -6.64 -9.84
C ALA A 509 -13.10 -7.77 -10.08
N ALA A 510 -13.43 -8.06 -11.33
CA ALA A 510 -14.32 -9.16 -11.68
C ALA A 510 -13.73 -10.53 -11.28
N TYR A 511 -12.47 -10.79 -11.62
CA TYR A 511 -11.80 -12.06 -11.27
C TYR A 511 -11.68 -12.24 -9.75
N GLU A 512 -11.27 -11.20 -9.02
CA GLU A 512 -11.17 -11.24 -7.57
C GLU A 512 -12.54 -11.40 -6.89
N HIS A 513 -13.60 -10.83 -7.46
CA HIS A 513 -14.97 -11.02 -6.97
C HIS A 513 -15.40 -12.48 -7.12
N ASP A 514 -15.19 -13.09 -8.28
CA ASP A 514 -15.51 -14.49 -8.51
C ASP A 514 -14.73 -15.41 -7.56
N LEU A 515 -13.44 -15.15 -7.37
CA LEU A 515 -12.59 -15.89 -6.43
C LEU A 515 -13.06 -15.72 -4.98
N LEU A 516 -13.47 -14.51 -4.59
CA LEU A 516 -14.05 -14.23 -3.28
C LEU A 516 -15.35 -15.01 -3.06
N VAL A 517 -16.24 -15.06 -4.06
CA VAL A 517 -17.50 -15.81 -3.98
C VAL A 517 -17.23 -17.30 -3.84
N TYR A 518 -16.29 -17.83 -4.64
CA TYR A 518 -15.85 -19.23 -4.57
C TYR A 518 -15.31 -19.59 -3.18
N ALA A 519 -14.37 -18.79 -2.68
CA ALA A 519 -13.77 -19.00 -1.36
C ALA A 519 -14.76 -18.85 -0.21
N THR A 520 -15.68 -17.88 -0.30
CA THR A 520 -16.72 -17.66 0.70
C THR A 520 -17.62 -18.88 0.83
N ARG A 521 -18.10 -19.46 -0.29
CA ARG A 521 -18.89 -20.70 -0.27
C ARG A 521 -18.13 -21.87 0.35
N GLY A 522 -16.87 -22.05 -0.04
CA GLY A 522 -16.04 -23.16 0.47
C GLY A 522 -15.80 -23.10 1.97
N LEU A 523 -15.50 -21.90 2.50
CA LEU A 523 -15.27 -21.68 3.93
C LEU A 523 -16.55 -21.73 4.76
N GLN A 524 -17.67 -21.16 4.28
CA GLN A 524 -18.96 -21.19 5.00
C GLN A 524 -19.49 -22.61 5.20
N ALA A 525 -19.13 -23.55 4.33
CA ALA A 525 -19.54 -24.95 4.45
C ALA A 525 -18.78 -25.73 5.54
N ILE A 526 -17.79 -25.13 6.21
CA ILE A 526 -16.98 -25.80 7.23
C ILE A 526 -17.67 -25.69 8.61
N PRO A 527 -18.01 -26.81 9.27
CA PRO A 527 -18.60 -26.78 10.61
C PRO A 527 -17.69 -26.09 11.63
N GLY A 528 -18.28 -25.25 12.48
CA GLY A 528 -17.55 -24.48 13.50
C GLY A 528 -16.75 -23.29 12.96
N LEU A 529 -16.75 -23.04 11.64
CA LEU A 529 -16.15 -21.84 11.08
C LEU A 529 -17.16 -20.68 11.09
N ARG A 530 -16.72 -19.52 11.61
CA ARG A 530 -17.49 -18.27 11.52
C ARG A 530 -16.69 -17.22 10.75
N LEU A 531 -17.22 -16.81 9.61
CA LEU A 531 -16.71 -15.65 8.87
C LEU A 531 -17.05 -14.35 9.64
N ILE A 532 -16.10 -13.42 9.64
CA ILE A 532 -16.21 -12.09 10.24
C ILE A 532 -16.14 -11.07 9.11
N GLY A 533 -17.19 -10.27 8.93
CA GLY A 533 -17.36 -9.42 7.74
C GLY A 533 -18.05 -10.17 6.61
N THR A 534 -19.38 -10.06 6.56
CA THR A 534 -20.26 -10.69 5.58
C THR A 534 -21.12 -9.66 4.84
N ALA A 535 -20.68 -8.40 4.82
CA ALA A 535 -21.26 -7.33 4.01
C ALA A 535 -21.44 -7.75 2.55
N ALA A 536 -22.51 -7.28 1.92
CA ALA A 536 -22.87 -7.65 0.55
C ALA A 536 -21.81 -7.22 -0.48
N HIS A 537 -21.22 -6.04 -0.29
CA HIS A 537 -20.13 -5.53 -1.12
C HIS A 537 -18.82 -5.62 -0.36
N LYS A 538 -17.93 -6.50 -0.83
CA LYS A 538 -16.70 -6.84 -0.14
C LYS A 538 -15.56 -7.08 -1.13
N ALA A 539 -14.36 -6.62 -0.79
CA ALA A 539 -13.11 -7.01 -1.46
C ALA A 539 -12.62 -8.38 -0.99
N GLY A 540 -11.53 -8.88 -1.57
CA GLY A 540 -10.96 -10.21 -1.34
C GLY A 540 -10.43 -10.50 0.07
N VAL A 541 -11.17 -10.25 1.15
CA VAL A 541 -10.78 -10.51 2.55
C VAL A 541 -11.78 -11.47 3.21
N LEU A 542 -11.25 -12.51 3.84
CA LEU A 542 -12.02 -13.64 4.39
C LEU A 542 -11.68 -13.88 5.85
N SER A 543 -11.74 -12.85 6.71
CA SER A 543 -11.48 -13.02 8.15
C SER A 543 -12.40 -14.08 8.76
N PHE A 544 -11.86 -14.98 9.57
CA PHE A 544 -12.63 -16.02 10.23
C PHE A 544 -12.07 -16.43 11.60
N VAL A 545 -12.91 -17.08 12.37
CA VAL A 545 -12.54 -17.88 13.55
C VAL A 545 -13.03 -19.31 13.37
N LEU A 546 -12.39 -20.26 14.05
CA LEU A 546 -12.73 -21.68 14.00
C LEU A 546 -12.92 -22.20 15.42
N ASP A 547 -14.07 -22.79 15.69
CA ASP A 547 -14.44 -23.28 17.01
C ASP A 547 -13.40 -24.26 17.57
N GLY A 548 -13.05 -24.03 18.82
CA GLY A 548 -12.04 -24.80 19.52
C GLY A 548 -10.60 -24.48 19.14
N TYR A 549 -10.30 -23.63 18.16
CA TYR A 549 -8.92 -23.30 17.81
C TYR A 549 -8.58 -21.84 18.13
N ARG A 550 -7.39 -21.60 18.67
CA ARG A 550 -6.80 -20.25 18.67
C ARG A 550 -6.34 -19.90 17.26
N THR A 551 -6.35 -18.62 16.93
CA THR A 551 -5.97 -18.13 15.59
C THR A 551 -4.56 -18.54 15.19
N GLU A 552 -3.63 -18.55 16.13
CA GLU A 552 -2.22 -18.93 15.90
C GLU A 552 -2.09 -20.41 15.55
N GLU A 553 -2.95 -21.27 16.11
CA GLU A 553 -2.93 -22.71 15.84
C GLU A 553 -3.39 -23.02 14.42
N VAL A 554 -4.44 -22.30 13.97
CA VAL A 554 -4.91 -22.39 12.58
C VAL A 554 -3.84 -21.84 11.62
N GLY A 555 -3.25 -20.68 11.93
CA GLY A 555 -2.16 -20.10 11.13
C GLY A 555 -0.94 -21.03 11.01
N ALA A 556 -0.52 -21.65 12.12
CA ALA A 556 0.58 -22.61 12.11
C ALA A 556 0.25 -23.87 11.28
N ALA A 557 -0.99 -24.36 11.35
CA ALA A 557 -1.43 -25.49 10.56
C ALA A 557 -1.46 -25.18 9.05
N LEU A 558 -1.92 -24.00 8.67
CA LEU A 558 -1.90 -23.52 7.28
C LEU A 558 -0.47 -23.34 6.77
N ASN A 559 0.43 -22.78 7.56
CA ASN A 559 1.84 -22.60 7.19
C ASN A 559 2.54 -23.94 6.89
N ARG A 560 2.22 -25.01 7.63
CA ARG A 560 2.73 -26.37 7.35
C ARG A 560 2.24 -26.92 5.99
N GLU A 561 1.16 -26.39 5.44
CA GLU A 561 0.65 -26.71 4.11
C GLU A 561 1.18 -25.76 3.02
N GLY A 562 2.10 -24.84 3.35
CA GLY A 562 2.61 -23.84 2.41
C GLY A 562 1.69 -22.61 2.26
N ILE A 563 0.61 -22.54 3.05
CA ILE A 563 -0.36 -21.44 2.99
C ILE A 563 0.03 -20.32 3.96
N ALA A 564 0.34 -19.16 3.42
CA ALA A 564 0.63 -17.95 4.19
C ALA A 564 -0.65 -17.14 4.41
N VAL A 565 -1.05 -16.99 5.68
CA VAL A 565 -2.15 -16.12 6.13
C VAL A 565 -1.67 -15.31 7.33
N ARG A 566 -2.41 -14.25 7.68
CA ARG A 566 -2.18 -13.51 8.92
C ARG A 566 -3.13 -13.95 10.02
N SER A 567 -2.61 -14.06 11.24
CA SER A 567 -3.39 -14.24 12.46
C SER A 567 -3.15 -13.07 13.40
N GLY A 568 -4.18 -12.59 14.06
CA GLY A 568 -4.09 -11.49 15.02
C GLY A 568 -5.15 -10.42 14.78
N HIS A 569 -4.85 -9.19 15.21
CA HIS A 569 -5.83 -8.09 15.18
C HIS A 569 -5.84 -7.27 13.88
N HIS A 570 -4.93 -7.55 12.93
CA HIS A 570 -4.82 -6.88 11.63
C HIS A 570 -4.77 -5.35 11.70
N CYS A 571 -4.22 -4.79 12.78
CA CYS A 571 -4.25 -3.36 13.07
C CYS A 571 -5.67 -2.75 13.04
N ALA A 572 -6.69 -3.51 13.46
CA ALA A 572 -8.09 -3.13 13.43
C ALA A 572 -8.83 -3.66 14.69
N GLN A 573 -8.22 -3.47 15.87
CA GLN A 573 -8.78 -3.97 17.13
C GLN A 573 -10.22 -3.50 17.42
N PRO A 574 -10.60 -2.23 17.19
CA PRO A 574 -11.96 -1.78 17.50
C PRO A 574 -13.06 -2.56 16.77
N ILE A 575 -12.88 -2.83 15.47
CA ILE A 575 -13.86 -3.63 14.72
C ILE A 575 -13.90 -5.07 15.22
N LEU A 576 -12.77 -5.71 15.52
CA LEU A 576 -12.79 -7.07 16.04
C LEU A 576 -13.51 -7.13 17.39
N ARG A 577 -13.28 -6.16 18.28
CA ARG A 577 -13.97 -6.05 19.57
C ARG A 577 -15.48 -5.84 19.42
N ARG A 578 -15.92 -5.07 18.42
CA ARG A 578 -17.35 -4.95 18.06
C ARG A 578 -17.97 -6.30 17.67
N PHE A 579 -17.18 -7.24 17.17
CA PHE A 579 -17.56 -8.63 16.89
C PHE A 579 -17.27 -9.62 18.03
N GLY A 580 -16.87 -9.12 19.20
CA GLY A 580 -16.53 -9.92 20.38
C GLY A 580 -15.20 -10.68 20.27
N LEU A 581 -14.26 -10.21 19.46
CA LEU A 581 -13.00 -10.88 19.16
C LEU A 581 -11.79 -9.96 19.39
N GLU A 582 -10.65 -10.55 19.75
CA GLU A 582 -9.36 -9.85 19.75
C GLU A 582 -8.50 -10.20 18.53
N ALA A 583 -8.76 -11.35 17.90
CA ALA A 583 -7.99 -11.83 16.76
C ALA A 583 -8.86 -12.67 15.80
N THR A 584 -8.47 -12.68 14.53
CA THR A 584 -8.99 -13.58 13.49
C THR A 584 -7.86 -14.15 12.65
N VAL A 585 -8.12 -15.24 11.92
CA VAL A 585 -7.30 -15.65 10.78
C VAL A 585 -7.80 -14.90 9.56
N ARG A 586 -6.90 -14.34 8.75
CA ARG A 586 -7.25 -13.53 7.58
C ARG A 586 -6.50 -13.98 6.33
N PRO A 587 -7.07 -14.90 5.55
CA PRO A 587 -6.78 -15.02 4.13
C PRO A 587 -7.28 -13.76 3.40
N SER A 588 -6.43 -13.26 2.51
CA SER A 588 -6.70 -12.12 1.65
C SER A 588 -6.16 -12.40 0.26
N LEU A 589 -7.03 -12.23 -0.73
CA LEU A 589 -6.84 -12.60 -2.12
C LEU A 589 -6.26 -11.43 -2.92
N ALA A 590 -5.61 -11.75 -4.03
CA ALA A 590 -5.22 -10.84 -5.10
C ALA A 590 -5.42 -11.56 -6.45
N PHE A 591 -5.39 -10.81 -7.54
CA PHE A 591 -5.62 -11.35 -8.88
C PHE A 591 -4.67 -12.48 -9.34
N TYR A 592 -3.54 -12.70 -8.68
CA TYR A 592 -2.65 -13.84 -8.98
C TYR A 592 -3.00 -15.11 -8.21
N ASN A 593 -3.97 -15.06 -7.30
CA ASN A 593 -4.44 -16.23 -6.58
C ASN A 593 -5.41 -17.06 -7.42
N THR A 594 -5.56 -18.35 -7.11
CA THR A 594 -6.35 -19.29 -7.92
C THR A 594 -7.37 -20.08 -7.11
N CYS A 595 -8.31 -20.76 -7.79
CA CYS A 595 -9.25 -21.67 -7.14
C CYS A 595 -8.55 -22.84 -6.45
N GLU A 596 -7.47 -23.38 -7.02
CA GLU A 596 -6.72 -24.49 -6.43
C GLU A 596 -6.08 -24.08 -5.10
N GLU A 597 -5.60 -22.83 -5.00
CA GLU A 597 -5.09 -22.27 -3.74
C GLU A 597 -6.20 -22.13 -2.70
N VAL A 598 -7.40 -21.73 -3.11
CA VAL A 598 -8.60 -21.69 -2.26
C VAL A 598 -9.03 -23.10 -1.82
N ASP A 599 -8.98 -24.08 -2.72
CA ASP A 599 -9.33 -25.47 -2.41
C ASP A 599 -8.40 -26.05 -1.35
N LEU A 600 -7.09 -25.78 -1.46
CA LEU A 600 -6.12 -26.20 -0.45
C LEU A 600 -6.36 -25.54 0.91
N LEU A 601 -6.72 -24.25 0.92
CA LEU A 601 -7.14 -23.53 2.13
C LEU A 601 -8.37 -24.22 2.77
N VAL A 602 -9.44 -24.39 1.99
CA VAL A 602 -10.70 -24.97 2.46
C VAL A 602 -10.50 -26.40 2.97
N ALA A 603 -9.77 -27.24 2.22
CA ALA A 603 -9.47 -28.61 2.60
C ALA A 603 -8.66 -28.67 3.91
N THR A 604 -7.68 -27.77 4.08
CA THR A 604 -6.85 -27.73 5.29
C THR A 604 -7.65 -27.30 6.51
N VAL A 605 -8.48 -26.25 6.39
CA VAL A 605 -9.33 -25.80 7.51
C VAL A 605 -10.40 -26.85 7.84
N ARG A 606 -10.98 -27.51 6.84
CA ARG A 606 -11.95 -28.60 7.04
C ARG A 606 -11.32 -29.79 7.79
N ARG A 607 -10.07 -30.15 7.50
CA ARG A 607 -9.34 -31.19 8.26
C ARG A 607 -9.19 -30.82 9.73
N LEU A 608 -8.90 -29.56 10.05
CA LEU A 608 -8.82 -29.09 11.45
C LEU A 608 -10.17 -29.21 12.15
N ALA A 609 -11.24 -28.73 11.50
CA ALA A 609 -12.60 -28.83 12.04
C ALA A 609 -12.99 -30.28 12.37
N HIS A 610 -12.69 -31.24 11.47
CA HIS A 610 -12.97 -32.65 11.70
C HIS A 610 -12.09 -33.31 12.76
N ALA A 611 -10.83 -32.90 12.91
CA ALA A 611 -9.93 -33.49 13.90
C ALA A 611 -10.42 -33.21 15.33
N LYS A 612 -10.94 -32.00 15.58
CA LYS A 612 -11.43 -31.61 16.90
C LYS A 612 -12.80 -32.19 17.23
N GLY A 613 -13.68 -32.34 16.24
CA GLY A 613 -14.98 -32.99 16.40
C GLY A 613 -14.93 -34.48 16.77
N ARG A 614 -13.75 -35.13 16.75
CA ARG A 614 -13.55 -36.52 17.23
C ARG A 614 -13.05 -36.63 18.67
N HIS A 615 -12.71 -35.50 19.30
CA HIS A 615 -12.19 -35.42 20.66
C HIS A 615 -13.20 -34.85 21.68
N HIS A 616 -14.40 -34.52 21.21
CA HIS A 616 -15.60 -34.27 22.02
C HIS A 616 -16.56 -35.43 21.81
#